data_AF-A0A7R9T3D4-F1
#
_entry.id   AF-A0A7R9T3D4-F1
#
_cell.length_a   1.000
_cell.length_b   1.000
_cell.length_c   1.000
_cell.angle_alpha   90.00
_cell.angle_beta   90.00
_cell.angle_gamma   90.00
#
_symmetry.space_group_name_H-M   'P 1'
#
loop_
_entity.id
_entity.type
_entity.pdbx_description
1 polymer ?
#
loop_
_entity_poly.entity_id
_entity_poly.type
_entity_poly.pdbx_seq_one_letter_code
_entity_poly.pdbx_strand_id
1 'polypeptide(L)'
;GMIGIVVADENGSATMPSTMLSSELKAWDVIGRSVAVYAAADGDTTGAVCAVLARSAGVGANHKKLCQCDGTIIWEAGEDFLPRAVDERDAAGPLLGKGITTARRG
;
A
#
# COMPACT_ATOMS: atom_id res chain seq x y z
N GLY A 1 -4.41 -10.31 16.62
CA GLY A 1 -5.71 -9.72 17.01
C GLY A 1 -6.74 -10.09 15.97
N MET A 2 -8.01 -10.15 16.35
CA MET A 2 -9.12 -10.33 15.41
C MET A 2 -9.42 -8.99 14.73
N ILE A 3 -9.55 -9.00 13.40
CA ILE A 3 -9.84 -7.80 12.60
C ILE A 3 -11.34 -7.70 12.32
N GLY A 4 -11.99 -8.82 12.03
CA GLY A 4 -13.43 -8.89 11.79
C GLY A 4 -13.87 -10.24 11.23
N ILE A 5 -15.16 -10.33 10.96
CA ILE A 5 -15.79 -11.47 10.28
C ILE A 5 -16.33 -10.94 8.95
N VAL A 6 -16.07 -11.68 7.87
CA VAL A 6 -16.58 -11.37 6.53
C VAL A 6 -17.45 -12.53 6.06
N VAL A 7 -18.48 -12.20 5.29
CA VAL A 7 -19.35 -13.19 4.67
C VAL A 7 -18.96 -13.29 3.21
N ALA A 8 -18.64 -14.50 2.75
CA ALA A 8 -18.42 -14.77 1.34
C ALA A 8 -19.77 -14.89 0.62
N ASP A 9 -19.83 -14.40 -0.60
CA ASP A 9 -20.97 -14.57 -1.50
C ASP A 9 -21.02 -15.98 -2.08
N GLU A 10 -22.02 -16.23 -2.92
CA GLU A 10 -22.22 -17.52 -3.61
C GLU A 10 -21.06 -17.93 -4.52
N ASN A 11 -20.20 -16.99 -4.93
CA ASN A 11 -19.02 -17.22 -5.74
C ASN A 11 -17.75 -17.44 -4.90
N GLY A 12 -17.86 -17.41 -3.57
CA GLY A 12 -16.73 -17.50 -2.66
C GLY A 12 -15.93 -16.21 -2.52
N SER A 13 -16.47 -15.07 -2.96
CA SER A 13 -15.83 -13.76 -2.84
C SER A 13 -16.32 -13.04 -1.58
N ALA A 14 -15.40 -12.42 -0.84
CA ALA A 14 -15.74 -11.62 0.33
C ALA A 14 -15.17 -10.20 0.17
N THR A 15 -16.01 -9.19 0.42
CA THR A 15 -15.59 -7.79 0.40
C THR A 15 -15.66 -7.21 1.82
N MET A 16 -14.56 -6.62 2.26
CA MET A 16 -14.50 -5.89 3.53
C MET A 16 -14.24 -4.41 3.25
N PRO A 17 -15.10 -3.47 3.69
CA PRO A 17 -14.85 -2.05 3.53
C PRO A 17 -13.59 -1.61 4.27
N SER A 18 -12.79 -0.75 3.63
CA SER A 18 -11.51 -0.26 4.15
C SER A 18 -11.63 0.59 5.42
N THR A 19 -12.84 1.04 5.77
CA THR A 19 -13.14 1.81 6.98
C THR A 19 -13.37 0.95 8.21
N MET A 20 -13.53 -0.37 8.07
CA MET A 20 -13.67 -1.32 9.19
C MET A 20 -12.31 -1.73 9.79
N LEU A 21 -11.39 -0.76 9.92
CA LEU A 21 -10.12 -0.97 10.62
C LEU A 21 -10.27 -0.54 12.08
N SER A 22 -9.97 -1.46 13.00
CA SER A 22 -9.84 -1.12 14.42
C SER A 22 -8.86 0.04 14.61
N SER A 23 -9.24 1.04 15.41
CA SER A 23 -8.39 2.17 15.76
C SER A 23 -7.10 1.75 16.49
N GLU A 24 -7.06 0.52 17.00
CA GLU A 24 -5.90 -0.06 17.67
C GLU A 24 -4.87 -0.66 16.71
N LEU A 25 -5.20 -0.89 15.43
CA LEU A 25 -4.32 -1.55 14.47
C LEU A 25 -3.60 -0.53 13.59
N LYS A 26 -2.33 -0.26 13.91
CA LYS A 26 -1.50 0.68 13.14
C LYS A 26 -0.61 -0.06 12.15
N ALA A 27 -0.43 0.49 10.95
CA ALA A 27 0.32 -0.17 9.87
C ALA A 27 1.76 -0.55 10.29
N TRP A 28 2.46 0.35 11.01
CA TRP A 28 3.83 0.10 11.46
C TRP A 28 3.95 -0.98 12.55
N ASP A 29 2.86 -1.29 13.26
CA ASP A 29 2.86 -2.32 14.29
C ASP A 29 2.71 -3.74 13.69
N VAL A 30 2.28 -3.83 12.42
CA VAL A 30 1.89 -5.09 11.76
C VAL A 30 2.72 -5.48 10.53
N ILE A 31 3.57 -4.60 10.01
CA ILE A 31 4.49 -4.93 8.91
C ILE A 31 5.36 -6.14 9.30
N GLY A 32 5.44 -7.13 8.41
CA GLY A 32 6.20 -8.37 8.63
C GLY A 32 5.46 -9.42 9.47
N ARG A 33 4.28 -9.11 10.01
CA ARG A 33 3.37 -10.11 10.59
C ARG A 33 2.50 -10.73 9.50
N SER A 34 1.78 -11.80 9.85
CA SER A 34 0.83 -12.45 8.94
C SER A 34 -0.61 -12.09 9.27
N VAL A 35 -1.44 -11.98 8.24
CA VAL A 35 -2.90 -12.04 8.33
C VAL A 35 -3.34 -13.44 7.90
N ALA A 36 -4.37 -13.97 8.54
CA ALA A 36 -4.95 -15.26 8.21
C ALA A 36 -6.48 -15.16 8.13
N VAL A 37 -7.07 -15.91 7.20
CA VAL A 37 -8.51 -16.06 7.02
C VAL A 37 -8.84 -17.55 7.11
N TYR A 38 -9.88 -17.90 7.86
CA TYR A 38 -10.33 -19.26 8.09
C TYR A 38 -11.86 -19.29 8.18
N ALA A 39 -12.45 -20.48 8.01
CA ALA A 39 -13.90 -20.65 8.12
C ALA A 39 -14.33 -20.48 9.59
N ALA A 40 -15.27 -19.57 9.84
CA ALA A 40 -15.55 -19.05 11.18
C ALA A 40 -16.45 -19.96 12.06
N ALA A 41 -16.65 -21.23 11.71
CA ALA A 41 -17.71 -22.04 12.35
C ALA A 41 -17.39 -22.47 13.79
N ASP A 42 -16.12 -22.68 14.13
CA ASP A 42 -15.73 -23.32 15.39
C ASP A 42 -14.31 -22.97 15.88
N GLY A 43 -13.60 -22.08 15.18
CA GLY A 43 -12.20 -21.79 15.46
C GLY A 43 -11.24 -22.86 14.93
N ASP A 44 -11.73 -23.82 14.14
CA ASP A 44 -10.88 -24.70 13.36
C ASP A 44 -10.11 -23.88 12.30
N THR A 45 -8.79 -23.96 12.38
CA THR A 45 -7.89 -23.29 11.43
C THR A 45 -7.52 -24.21 10.26
N THR A 46 -8.11 -25.40 10.17
CA THR A 46 -7.92 -26.30 9.04
C THR A 46 -8.37 -25.60 7.75
N GLY A 47 -7.47 -25.53 6.76
CA GLY A 47 -7.71 -24.82 5.51
C GLY A 47 -7.55 -23.29 5.58
N ALA A 48 -7.01 -22.76 6.68
CA ALA A 48 -6.69 -21.34 6.78
C ALA A 48 -5.68 -20.92 5.70
N VAL A 49 -5.92 -19.75 5.11
CA VAL A 49 -4.98 -19.11 4.19
C VAL A 49 -4.33 -17.94 4.90
N CYS A 50 -3.00 -17.84 4.81
CA CYS A 50 -2.24 -16.77 5.43
C CYS A 50 -1.29 -16.08 4.44
N ALA A 51 -1.02 -14.81 4.70
CA ALA A 51 -0.09 -14.02 3.91
C ALA A 51 0.65 -13.01 4.81
N VAL A 52 1.89 -12.69 4.43
CA VAL A 52 2.69 -11.69 5.12
C VAL A 52 2.24 -10.28 4.72
N LEU A 53 2.05 -9.42 5.73
CA LEU A 53 1.76 -8.01 5.55
C LEU A 53 3.04 -7.28 5.14
N ALA A 54 3.15 -6.99 3.85
CA ALA A 54 4.30 -6.29 3.27
C ALA A 54 4.09 -4.77 3.23
N ARG A 55 5.20 -4.03 3.12
CA ARG A 55 5.15 -2.60 2.77
C ARG A 55 4.73 -2.46 1.31
N SER A 56 3.83 -1.53 1.05
CA SER A 56 3.50 -1.08 -0.30
C SER A 56 3.89 0.37 -0.46
N ALA A 57 4.18 0.78 -1.69
CA ALA A 57 4.31 2.18 -2.02
C ALA A 57 2.93 2.86 -1.93
N GLY A 58 2.89 4.06 -1.35
CA GLY A 58 1.72 4.93 -1.47
C GLY A 58 1.48 5.34 -2.92
N VAL A 59 0.27 5.80 -3.22
CA VAL A 59 -0.08 6.34 -4.55
C VAL A 59 0.87 7.50 -4.88
N GLY A 60 1.53 7.43 -6.04
CA GLY A 60 2.50 8.44 -6.48
C GLY A 60 3.83 8.47 -5.72
N ALA A 61 4.00 7.64 -4.68
CA ALA A 61 5.23 7.62 -3.87
C ALA A 61 6.34 6.73 -4.45
N ASN A 62 6.07 6.02 -5.55
CA ASN A 62 7.06 5.17 -6.22
C ASN A 62 6.87 5.22 -7.74
N HIS A 63 7.94 5.52 -8.47
CA HIS A 63 7.99 5.25 -9.90
C HIS A 63 8.26 3.76 -10.08
N LYS A 64 7.21 2.99 -10.40
CA LYS A 64 7.34 1.55 -10.61
C LYS A 64 8.20 1.25 -11.83
N LYS A 65 9.29 0.52 -11.59
CA LYS A 65 10.18 -0.07 -12.60
C LYS A 65 10.22 -1.58 -12.35
N LEU A 66 10.11 -2.38 -13.40
CA LEU A 66 10.32 -3.82 -13.35
C LEU A 66 11.75 -4.09 -13.83
N CYS A 67 12.55 -4.76 -13.01
CA CYS A 67 13.93 -5.12 -13.34
C CYS A 67 14.16 -6.63 -13.22
N GLN A 68 15.10 -7.13 -14.01
CA GLN A 68 15.73 -8.42 -13.77
C GLN A 68 16.63 -8.35 -12.54
N CYS A 69 16.99 -9.51 -11.99
CA CYS A 69 17.83 -9.60 -10.80
C CYS A 69 19.25 -9.03 -10.99
N ASP A 70 19.70 -8.85 -12.23
CA ASP A 70 20.97 -8.21 -12.59
C ASP A 70 20.91 -6.68 -12.60
N GLY A 71 19.72 -6.10 -12.35
CA GLY A 71 19.48 -4.66 -12.38
C GLY A 71 19.01 -4.12 -13.74
N THR A 72 18.89 -4.96 -14.77
CA THR A 72 18.38 -4.54 -16.09
C THR A 72 16.89 -4.21 -16.00
N ILE A 73 16.53 -2.95 -16.29
CA ILE A 73 15.13 -2.51 -16.34
C ILE A 73 14.49 -3.04 -17.62
N ILE A 74 13.41 -3.82 -17.48
CA ILE A 74 12.66 -4.38 -18.60
C ILE A 74 11.34 -3.64 -18.86
N TRP A 75 10.88 -2.85 -17.89
CA TRP A 75 9.69 -2.01 -18.04
C TRP A 75 9.68 -0.86 -17.02
N GLU A 76 9.10 0.27 -17.41
CA GLU A 76 8.94 1.46 -16.57
C GLU A 76 7.52 2.03 -16.74
N ALA A 77 6.95 2.53 -15.65
CA ALA A 77 5.63 3.15 -15.66
C ALA A 77 5.65 4.50 -16.40
N GLY A 78 4.48 4.97 -16.83
CA GLY A 78 4.35 6.28 -17.46
C GLY A 78 4.64 7.45 -16.49
N GLU A 79 4.79 8.64 -17.07
CA GLU A 79 5.21 9.87 -16.39
C GLU A 79 4.15 10.47 -15.43
N ASP A 80 2.98 9.84 -15.28
CA ASP A 80 1.82 10.35 -14.55
C ASP A 80 2.12 10.68 -13.08
N PHE A 81 3.14 10.02 -12.50
CA PHE A 81 3.54 10.20 -11.10
C PHE A 81 4.96 10.75 -10.95
N LEU A 82 5.61 11.18 -12.02
CA LEU A 82 6.86 11.90 -11.87
C LEU A 82 6.60 13.27 -11.26
N PRO A 83 7.45 13.73 -10.32
CA PRO A 83 7.38 15.10 -9.87
C PRO A 83 7.59 16.01 -11.09
N ARG A 84 6.52 16.68 -11.53
CA ARG A 84 6.66 17.77 -12.48
C ARG A 84 7.42 18.89 -11.77
N ALA A 85 8.43 19.43 -12.43
CA ALA A 85 8.96 20.72 -12.03
C ALA A 85 7.80 21.72 -12.10
N VAL A 86 7.35 22.19 -10.95
CA VAL A 86 6.53 23.40 -10.88
C VAL A 86 7.41 24.52 -11.41
N ASP A 87 7.02 25.11 -12.53
CA ASP A 87 7.60 26.38 -12.98
C ASP A 87 7.39 27.39 -11.85
N GLU A 88 8.35 28.29 -11.61
CA GLU A 88 8.30 29.30 -10.54
C GLU A 88 7.02 30.16 -10.63
N ARG A 89 6.40 30.21 -11.81
CA ARG A 89 5.13 30.90 -12.08
C ARG A 89 3.90 30.18 -11.50
N ASP A 90 3.96 28.86 -11.28
CA ASP A 90 2.86 28.05 -10.73
C ASP A 90 2.96 27.88 -9.19
N ALA A 91 4.02 28.40 -8.57
CA ALA A 91 4.24 28.34 -7.12
C ALA A 91 3.28 29.23 -6.30
N ALA A 92 2.43 30.04 -6.95
CA ALA A 92 1.45 30.90 -6.31
C ALA A 92 0.11 30.19 -5.99
N GLY A 93 0.11 28.87 -5.88
CA GLY A 93 -1.02 28.10 -5.36
C GLY A 93 -1.17 28.27 -3.83
N PRO A 94 -2.39 28.23 -3.25
CA PRO A 94 -2.63 28.69 -1.87
C PRO A 94 -2.02 27.81 -0.77
N LEU A 95 -1.37 26.69 -1.11
CA LEU A 95 -1.06 25.60 -0.17
C LEU A 95 0.43 25.22 -0.08
N LEU A 96 1.34 25.87 -0.81
CA LEU A 96 2.78 25.56 -0.76
C LEU A 96 3.61 26.73 -0.20
N GLY A 97 3.18 27.27 0.93
CA GLY A 97 4.01 28.08 1.80
C GLY A 97 4.91 27.22 2.68
N LYS A 98 6.01 26.68 2.11
CA LYS A 98 7.33 26.40 2.75
C LYS A 98 8.12 25.42 1.88
N GLY A 99 9.22 25.91 1.32
CA GLY A 99 10.07 25.22 0.37
C GLY A 99 10.64 23.91 0.89
N ILE A 100 10.56 22.88 0.03
CA ILE A 100 11.39 21.68 0.13
C ILE A 100 12.50 21.88 -0.91
N THR A 101 13.65 22.35 -0.45
CA THR A 101 14.89 22.35 -1.24
C THR A 101 15.50 20.96 -1.13
N THR A 102 15.27 20.09 -2.10
CA THR A 102 15.98 18.80 -2.17
C THR A 102 17.41 19.07 -2.64
N ALA A 103 18.34 19.21 -1.69
CA ALA A 103 19.76 19.25 -1.98
C ALA A 103 20.21 17.89 -2.56
N ARG A 104 20.59 17.86 -3.84
CA ARG A 104 21.42 16.76 -4.37
C ARG A 104 22.84 16.97 -3.86
N ARG A 105 23.39 15.98 -3.17
CA ARG A 105 24.79 15.95 -2.75
C ARG A 105 25.48 14.82 -3.51
N GLY A 106 26.49 15.18 -4.32
CA GLY A 106 27.52 14.30 -4.88
C GLY A 106 27.05 13.35 -5.96
#